data_AF-A0A7Z9PYG4-F1
#
_entry.id   AF-A0A7Z9PYG4-F1
#
_cell.length_a   1.000
_cell.length_b   1.000
_cell.length_c   1.000
_cell.angle_alpha   90.00
_cell.angle_beta   90.00
_cell.angle_gamma   90.00
#
_symmetry.space_group_name_H-M   'P 1'
#
loop_
_entity.id
_entity.type
_entity.pdbx_description
1 polymer ?
#
loop_
_entity_poly.entity_id
_entity_poly.type
_entity_poly.pdbx_seq_one_letter_code
_entity_poly.pdbx_strand_id
1 'polypeptide(L)'
;MGAALCTLGSAHTFVTDVHRQGTVDNNGVLSGNLVLVASGDVTMGGRRQADGTMALGTIDHNEANTIGNAQLTNTDPLTAYKELAAGVAASGITEIQGDVIIDDRLFQPFEYRGEFFVTPAYVNEDLVDVSMSPTTVGQPASVDWRPKSAAFAVVSALNTVAGDGDIDVTLNPIEPPPECFSLPNCQGQVTGEMPVDSSAPIFGAFPYVQNFRITAPSVYARTVFVEALEAEGVAVQAATVGLNPTNLLPPSTAFTDQTRVTRYTSLPYSQYARLILKVSFNLGADTTLMMVGVA
;
A
#
# COMPACT_ATOMS: atom_id res chain seq x y z
N MET A 1 -19.92 10.22 -1.04
CA MET A 1 -19.82 10.01 -2.50
C MET A 1 -20.48 11.11 -3.31
N GLY A 2 -21.79 11.37 -3.18
CA GLY A 2 -22.47 12.42 -3.96
C GLY A 2 -21.79 13.79 -3.86
N ALA A 3 -21.44 14.23 -2.65
CA ALA A 3 -20.69 15.48 -2.43
C ALA A 3 -19.36 15.50 -3.21
N ALA A 4 -18.56 14.44 -3.13
CA ALA A 4 -17.27 14.37 -3.83
C ALA A 4 -17.40 14.36 -5.35
N LEU A 5 -18.42 13.69 -5.91
CA LEU A 5 -18.69 13.76 -7.34
C LEU A 5 -19.08 15.17 -7.79
N CYS A 6 -19.78 15.94 -6.96
CA CYS A 6 -20.11 17.34 -7.24
C CYS A 6 -18.88 18.27 -7.09
N THR A 7 -18.05 18.06 -6.06
CA THR A 7 -16.90 18.92 -5.74
C THR A 7 -15.71 18.64 -6.66
N LEU A 8 -15.27 17.38 -6.74
CA LEU A 8 -14.10 16.98 -7.52
C LEU A 8 -14.45 16.84 -9.02
N GLY A 9 -15.65 16.33 -9.31
CA GLY A 9 -16.05 15.92 -10.64
C GLY A 9 -15.65 14.46 -10.95
N SER A 10 -16.41 13.81 -11.82
CA SER A 10 -16.20 12.40 -12.19
C SER A 10 -14.89 12.13 -12.95
N ALA A 11 -14.33 13.17 -13.58
CA ALA A 11 -13.09 13.13 -14.34
C ALA A 11 -11.86 13.56 -13.52
N HIS A 12 -12.03 13.92 -12.24
CA HIS A 12 -10.90 14.24 -11.37
C HIS A 12 -9.89 13.09 -11.32
N THR A 13 -8.61 13.41 -11.29
CA THR A 13 -7.53 12.44 -11.11
C THR A 13 -6.66 12.89 -9.96
N PHE A 14 -6.26 11.96 -9.11
CA PHE A 14 -5.22 12.19 -8.13
C PHE A 14 -3.87 12.24 -8.85
N VAL A 15 -3.06 13.21 -8.45
CA VAL A 15 -1.74 13.45 -9.05
C VAL A 15 -0.70 13.34 -7.95
N THR A 16 0.13 12.30 -8.04
CA THR A 16 1.24 12.08 -7.12
C THR A 16 2.52 12.55 -7.81
N ASP A 17 3.09 13.63 -7.32
CA ASP A 17 4.35 14.17 -7.84
C ASP A 17 5.53 13.69 -7.02
N VAL A 18 6.67 13.51 -7.69
CA VAL A 18 7.96 13.32 -7.05
C VAL A 18 8.84 14.52 -7.36
N HIS A 19 9.39 15.15 -6.33
CA HIS A 19 10.23 16.33 -6.43
C HIS A 19 11.62 16.07 -5.86
N ARG A 20 12.63 16.65 -6.50
CA ARG A 20 13.97 16.76 -5.90
C ARG A 20 14.04 17.96 -4.95
N GLN A 21 14.68 17.77 -3.81
CA GLN A 21 15.11 18.81 -2.89
C GLN A 21 16.63 18.82 -2.87
N GLY A 22 17.23 19.55 -3.80
CA GLY A 22 18.67 19.57 -4.02
C GLY A 22 19.01 19.71 -5.50
N THR A 23 20.29 19.57 -5.84
CA THR A 23 20.79 19.63 -7.22
C THR A 23 21.17 18.25 -7.71
N VAL A 24 20.91 17.97 -8.99
CA VAL A 24 21.38 16.76 -9.67
C VAL A 24 22.60 17.14 -10.50
N ASP A 25 23.70 16.40 -10.35
CA ASP A 25 24.92 16.62 -11.12
C ASP A 25 24.91 15.92 -12.48
N ASN A 26 26.00 16.04 -13.24
CA ASN A 26 26.11 15.45 -14.58
C ASN A 26 26.19 13.92 -14.58
N ASN A 27 26.40 13.28 -13.42
CA ASN A 27 26.43 11.82 -13.27
C ASN A 27 25.09 11.26 -12.80
N GLY A 28 24.09 12.12 -12.58
CA GLY A 28 22.78 11.72 -12.07
C GLY A 28 22.69 11.64 -10.55
N VAL A 29 23.69 12.18 -9.83
CA VAL A 29 23.71 12.14 -8.36
C VAL A 29 22.91 13.33 -7.82
N LEU A 30 21.85 13.04 -7.07
CA LEU A 30 21.08 14.02 -6.32
C LEU A 30 21.74 14.29 -4.97
N SER A 31 22.41 15.45 -4.84
CA SER A 31 22.88 15.99 -3.56
C SER A 31 21.70 16.62 -2.80
N GLY A 32 20.89 15.76 -2.19
CA GLY A 32 19.70 16.16 -1.44
C GLY A 32 18.66 15.05 -1.35
N ASN A 33 17.44 15.42 -0.98
CA ASN A 33 16.35 14.47 -0.74
C ASN A 33 15.46 14.32 -1.97
N LEU A 34 14.76 13.19 -2.05
CA LEU A 34 13.67 12.96 -2.98
C LEU A 34 12.34 12.94 -2.21
N VAL A 35 11.36 13.71 -2.66
CA VAL A 35 10.08 13.88 -1.95
C VAL A 35 8.94 13.39 -2.83
N LEU A 36 8.19 12.39 -2.38
CA LEU A 36 6.93 11.96 -2.98
C LEU A 36 5.79 12.69 -2.28
N VAL A 37 5.00 13.47 -3.02
CA VAL A 37 3.86 14.24 -2.50
C VAL A 37 2.60 13.39 -2.56
N ALA A 38 2.14 12.93 -1.38
CA ALA A 38 0.99 12.05 -1.27
C ALA A 38 -0.30 12.78 -1.66
N SER A 39 -1.10 12.13 -2.52
CA SER A 39 -2.24 12.77 -3.19
C SER A 39 -3.61 12.33 -2.68
N GLY A 40 -3.66 11.44 -1.69
CA GLY A 40 -4.92 10.82 -1.25
C GLY A 40 -5.45 9.75 -2.21
N ASP A 41 -4.64 9.28 -3.17
CA ASP A 41 -5.00 8.15 -4.03
C ASP A 41 -4.96 6.86 -3.20
N VAL A 42 -6.13 6.43 -2.71
CA VAL A 42 -6.26 5.26 -1.85
C VAL A 42 -5.82 3.94 -2.47
N THR A 43 -5.67 3.88 -3.81
CA THR A 43 -5.25 2.66 -4.49
C THR A 43 -3.80 2.70 -4.93
N MET A 44 -3.22 3.89 -5.11
CA MET A 44 -1.87 4.09 -5.68
C MET A 44 -1.61 3.17 -6.90
N GLY A 45 -2.58 3.09 -7.81
CA GLY A 45 -2.52 2.23 -9.00
C GLY A 45 -2.63 0.73 -8.75
N GLY A 46 -2.69 0.30 -7.49
CA GLY A 46 -2.74 -1.10 -7.05
C GLY A 46 -3.92 -1.92 -7.57
N ARG A 47 -4.96 -1.24 -8.08
CA ARG A 47 -6.15 -1.85 -8.70
C ARG A 47 -6.28 -1.55 -10.18
N ARG A 48 -5.34 -0.84 -10.79
CA ARG A 48 -5.47 -0.43 -12.19
C ARG A 48 -5.30 -1.63 -13.12
N GLN A 49 -6.29 -1.82 -13.98
CA GLN A 49 -6.25 -2.81 -15.05
C GLN A 49 -5.72 -2.19 -16.34
N ALA A 50 -5.24 -3.04 -17.26
CA ALA A 50 -4.72 -2.62 -18.56
C ALA A 50 -5.77 -1.92 -19.43
N ASP A 51 -7.05 -2.18 -19.21
CA ASP A 51 -8.17 -1.54 -19.91
C ASP A 51 -8.57 -0.16 -19.34
N GLY A 52 -7.83 0.35 -18.35
CA GLY A 52 -8.11 1.63 -17.72
C GLY A 52 -9.27 1.61 -16.73
N THR A 53 -9.67 0.43 -16.24
CA THR A 53 -10.69 0.30 -15.19
C THR A 53 -10.09 -0.15 -13.86
N MET A 54 -10.85 0.00 -12.77
CA MET A 54 -10.47 -0.57 -11.48
C MET A 54 -10.93 -2.02 -11.31
N ALA A 55 -9.98 -2.86 -10.89
CA ALA A 55 -10.22 -4.22 -10.46
C ALA A 55 -11.01 -4.24 -9.14
N LEU A 56 -11.99 -5.14 -9.05
CA LEU A 56 -12.84 -5.33 -7.88
C LEU A 56 -12.83 -6.81 -7.49
N GLY A 57 -12.73 -7.10 -6.20
CA GLY A 57 -13.02 -8.44 -5.66
C GLY A 57 -14.53 -8.60 -5.45
N THR A 58 -15.03 -9.84 -5.49
CA THR A 58 -16.43 -10.15 -5.15
C THR A 58 -16.71 -9.90 -3.67
N ILE A 59 -15.83 -10.42 -2.81
CA ILE A 59 -15.64 -9.96 -1.42
C ILE A 59 -14.28 -9.32 -1.37
N ASP A 60 -14.24 -8.07 -0.94
CA ASP A 60 -13.04 -7.25 -1.04
C ASP A 60 -12.11 -7.45 0.15
N HIS A 61 -10.80 -7.37 -0.09
CA HIS A 61 -9.78 -7.61 0.92
C HIS A 61 -9.89 -6.67 2.14
N ASN A 62 -10.51 -5.51 2.00
CA ASN A 62 -10.69 -4.56 3.09
C ASN A 62 -11.53 -5.08 4.25
N GLU A 63 -12.35 -6.10 4.00
CA GLU A 63 -13.20 -6.71 5.01
C GLU A 63 -12.85 -8.19 5.23
N ALA A 64 -11.68 -8.66 4.75
CA ALA A 64 -11.30 -10.07 4.77
C ALA A 64 -11.37 -10.68 6.17
N ASN A 65 -10.87 -9.98 7.19
CA ASN A 65 -10.84 -10.45 8.57
C ASN A 65 -12.24 -10.49 9.19
N THR A 66 -13.08 -9.47 8.95
CA THR A 66 -14.43 -9.36 9.52
C THR A 66 -15.42 -10.33 8.86
N ILE A 67 -15.35 -10.44 7.53
CA ILE A 67 -16.23 -11.32 6.75
C ILE A 67 -15.74 -12.77 6.80
N GLY A 68 -14.44 -12.99 7.01
CA GLY A 68 -13.82 -14.31 7.12
C GLY A 68 -13.48 -14.93 5.78
N ASN A 69 -13.20 -14.13 4.74
CA ASN A 69 -12.39 -14.43 3.54
C ASN A 69 -12.39 -13.20 2.60
N ALA A 70 -11.55 -13.20 1.57
CA ALA A 70 -11.62 -12.23 0.47
C ALA A 70 -11.13 -12.82 -0.86
N GLN A 71 -11.58 -12.20 -1.97
CA GLN A 71 -11.05 -12.46 -3.29
C GLN A 71 -10.04 -11.36 -3.64
N LEU A 72 -8.76 -11.72 -3.69
CA LEU A 72 -7.70 -10.83 -4.13
C LEU A 72 -7.84 -10.54 -5.63
N THR A 73 -7.65 -9.28 -6.01
CA THR A 73 -7.48 -8.88 -7.42
C THR A 73 -6.15 -9.38 -7.96
N ASN A 74 -6.01 -9.56 -9.28
CA ASN A 74 -4.73 -10.00 -9.88
C ASN A 74 -3.73 -8.86 -10.13
N THR A 75 -4.08 -7.63 -9.77
CA THR A 75 -3.26 -6.44 -9.98
C THR A 75 -2.11 -6.35 -8.99
N ASP A 76 -1.05 -5.66 -9.36
CA ASP A 76 0.11 -5.43 -8.50
C ASP A 76 -0.14 -4.23 -7.58
N PRO A 77 -0.19 -4.41 -6.25
CA PRO A 77 -0.44 -3.32 -5.30
C PRO A 77 0.61 -2.20 -5.32
N LEU A 78 1.79 -2.45 -5.90
CA LEU A 78 2.91 -1.50 -5.95
C LEU A 78 3.03 -0.76 -7.30
N THR A 79 2.03 -0.86 -8.17
CA THR A 79 2.09 -0.33 -9.54
C THR A 79 2.54 1.13 -9.62
N ALA A 80 1.91 2.06 -8.88
CA ALA A 80 2.31 3.48 -8.98
C ALA A 80 3.72 3.73 -8.41
N TYR A 81 4.13 3.03 -7.35
CA TYR A 81 5.47 3.18 -6.79
C TYR A 81 6.55 2.73 -7.76
N LYS A 82 6.33 1.62 -8.49
CA LYS A 82 7.22 1.15 -9.55
C LYS A 82 7.29 2.14 -10.71
N GLU A 83 6.16 2.68 -11.15
CA GLU A 83 6.14 3.68 -12.23
C GLU A 83 6.80 5.00 -11.84
N LEU A 84 6.60 5.45 -10.60
CA LEU A 84 7.30 6.61 -10.06
C LEU A 84 8.81 6.35 -9.99
N ALA A 85 9.24 5.19 -9.50
CA ALA A 85 10.67 4.84 -9.45
C ALA A 85 11.29 4.78 -10.85
N ALA A 86 10.62 4.14 -11.81
CA ALA A 86 11.06 4.09 -13.21
C ALA A 86 11.14 5.51 -13.81
N GLY A 87 10.19 6.38 -13.47
CA GLY A 87 10.21 7.79 -13.87
C GLY A 87 11.37 8.58 -13.26
N VAL A 88 11.78 8.28 -12.02
CA VAL A 88 12.98 8.86 -11.40
C VAL A 88 14.25 8.40 -12.11
N ALA A 89 14.39 7.10 -12.39
CA ALA A 89 15.51 6.57 -13.15
C ALA A 89 15.57 7.19 -14.57
N ALA A 90 14.42 7.28 -15.25
CA ALA A 90 14.30 7.87 -16.58
C ALA A 90 14.60 9.38 -16.61
N SER A 91 14.50 10.09 -15.48
CA SER A 91 14.92 11.49 -15.38
C SER A 91 16.45 11.64 -15.36
N GLY A 92 17.19 10.54 -15.32
CA GLY A 92 18.65 10.50 -15.23
C GLY A 92 19.18 10.54 -13.80
N ILE A 93 18.33 10.42 -12.77
CA ILE A 93 18.82 10.25 -11.39
C ILE A 93 19.27 8.80 -11.21
N THR A 94 20.50 8.63 -10.74
CA THR A 94 21.15 7.33 -10.54
C THR A 94 21.50 7.08 -9.07
N GLU A 95 21.60 8.15 -8.27
CA GLU A 95 21.90 8.09 -6.83
C GLU A 95 21.19 9.24 -6.09
N ILE A 96 20.71 8.96 -4.88
CA ILE A 96 20.14 9.92 -3.93
C ILE A 96 20.99 9.90 -2.67
N GLN A 97 21.72 10.99 -2.41
CA GLN A 97 22.61 11.10 -1.24
C GLN A 97 21.89 11.51 0.05
N GLY A 98 20.70 12.08 -0.08
CA GLY A 98 19.83 12.39 1.05
C GLY A 98 18.83 11.27 1.33
N ASP A 99 17.67 11.68 1.81
CA ASP A 99 16.59 10.78 2.19
C ASP A 99 15.48 10.72 1.13
N VAL A 100 14.64 9.70 1.22
CA VAL A 100 13.36 9.62 0.53
C VAL A 100 12.27 9.97 1.54
N ILE A 101 11.40 10.91 1.19
CA ILE A 101 10.41 11.47 2.11
C ILE A 101 9.03 11.39 1.48
N ILE A 102 8.05 10.92 2.25
CA ILE A 102 6.64 11.01 1.87
C ILE A 102 6.10 12.31 2.48
N ASP A 103 5.74 13.27 1.65
CA ASP A 103 5.01 14.46 2.08
C ASP A 103 3.53 14.12 2.24
N ASP A 104 3.12 13.93 3.48
CA ASP A 104 1.78 13.52 3.88
C ASP A 104 0.93 14.68 4.44
N ARG A 105 1.29 15.92 4.11
CA ARG A 105 0.65 17.13 4.64
C ARG A 105 -0.65 17.55 3.94
N LEU A 106 -1.14 16.78 2.97
CA LEU A 106 -2.33 17.11 2.17
C LEU A 106 -3.56 17.36 3.06
N PHE A 107 -3.77 16.53 4.07
CA PHE A 107 -4.80 16.72 5.09
C PHE A 107 -4.28 16.32 6.48
N GLN A 108 -4.93 16.81 7.53
CA GLN A 108 -4.62 16.40 8.90
C GLN A 108 -4.99 14.92 9.09
N PRO A 109 -4.09 14.08 9.64
CA PRO A 109 -4.42 12.69 9.91
C PRO A 109 -5.64 12.54 10.81
N PHE A 110 -6.49 11.55 10.53
CA PHE A 110 -7.67 11.26 11.32
C PHE A 110 -7.62 9.85 11.87
N GLU A 111 -8.20 9.64 13.04
CA GLU A 111 -8.29 8.32 13.65
C GLU A 111 -9.31 7.48 12.89
N TYR A 112 -8.93 6.24 12.55
CA TYR A 112 -9.79 5.28 11.90
C TYR A 112 -10.04 4.08 12.84
N ARG A 113 -11.22 4.08 13.47
CA ARG A 113 -11.80 2.93 14.20
C ARG A 113 -10.95 2.40 15.35
N GLY A 114 -10.10 3.23 15.97
CA GLY A 114 -9.16 2.78 17.00
C GLY A 114 -7.98 1.97 16.46
N GLU A 115 -7.82 1.86 15.14
CA GLU A 115 -6.75 1.06 14.52
C GLU A 115 -5.48 1.89 14.31
N PHE A 116 -5.59 3.07 13.70
CA PHE A 116 -4.46 3.95 13.38
C PHE A 116 -4.89 5.36 12.96
N PHE A 117 -3.92 6.25 12.74
CA PHE A 117 -4.13 7.56 12.13
C PHE A 117 -3.86 7.50 10.62
N VAL A 118 -4.89 7.76 9.83
CA VAL A 118 -4.85 7.70 8.37
C VAL A 118 -4.14 8.93 7.82
N THR A 119 -3.22 8.71 6.88
CA THR A 119 -2.50 9.77 6.14
C THR A 119 -2.93 9.76 4.67
N PRO A 120 -2.61 10.78 3.86
CA PRO A 120 -2.88 10.77 2.41
C PRO A 120 -2.01 9.79 1.59
N ALA A 121 -1.09 9.06 2.23
CA ALA A 121 -0.27 8.03 1.59
C ALA A 121 -0.88 6.65 1.85
N TYR A 122 -0.95 5.82 0.80
CA TYR A 122 -1.56 4.49 0.86
C TYR A 122 -0.71 3.47 0.14
N VAL A 123 -0.60 2.27 0.72
CA VAL A 123 -0.07 1.10 0.01
C VAL A 123 -1.06 -0.04 0.16
N ASN A 124 -1.58 -0.55 -0.96
CA ASN A 124 -2.58 -1.63 -0.96
C ASN A 124 -3.74 -1.36 0.01
N GLU A 125 -4.31 -0.14 -0.04
CA GLU A 125 -5.42 0.26 0.83
C GLU A 125 -5.11 0.11 2.34
N ASP A 126 -3.83 0.29 2.69
CA ASP A 126 -3.24 0.12 4.02
C ASP A 126 -3.35 -1.30 4.57
N LEU A 127 -3.15 -2.31 3.70
CA LEU A 127 -3.21 -3.72 4.06
C LEU A 127 -2.02 -4.51 3.53
N VAL A 128 -1.57 -5.48 4.33
CA VAL A 128 -0.78 -6.62 3.85
C VAL A 128 -1.70 -7.83 3.79
N ASP A 129 -2.08 -8.24 2.58
CA ASP A 129 -2.90 -9.42 2.35
C ASP A 129 -2.07 -10.69 2.54
N VAL A 130 -2.65 -11.70 3.17
CA VAL A 130 -2.06 -13.03 3.38
C VAL A 130 -2.98 -14.07 2.75
N SER A 131 -2.46 -14.82 1.78
CA SER A 131 -3.16 -15.91 1.11
C SER A 131 -2.62 -17.26 1.55
N MET A 132 -3.51 -18.13 2.00
CA MET A 132 -3.17 -19.40 2.66
C MET A 132 -3.86 -20.57 1.98
N SER A 133 -3.17 -21.70 1.84
CA SER A 133 -3.74 -22.93 1.27
C SER A 133 -3.10 -24.17 1.91
N PRO A 134 -3.87 -25.23 2.21
CA PRO A 134 -3.29 -26.49 2.65
C PRO A 134 -2.42 -27.09 1.54
N THR A 135 -1.43 -27.89 1.94
CA THR A 135 -0.52 -28.60 1.03
C THR A 135 -0.65 -30.11 1.22
N THR A 136 0.37 -30.76 1.77
CA THR A 136 0.39 -32.18 2.11
C THR A 136 0.24 -32.32 3.63
N VAL A 137 -0.58 -33.28 4.09
CA VAL A 137 -0.75 -33.57 5.52
C VAL A 137 0.61 -33.74 6.21
N GLY A 138 0.79 -33.05 7.33
CA GLY A 138 2.03 -33.04 8.11
C GLY A 138 3.13 -32.15 7.56
N GLN A 139 2.88 -31.38 6.49
CA GLN A 139 3.77 -30.34 5.97
C GLN A 139 3.20 -28.94 6.25
N PRO A 140 4.04 -27.89 6.22
CA PRO A 140 3.57 -26.52 6.30
C PRO A 140 2.54 -26.19 5.22
N ALA A 141 1.51 -25.44 5.57
CA ALA A 141 0.59 -24.85 4.61
C ALA A 141 1.34 -23.84 3.73
N SER A 142 0.85 -23.63 2.52
CA SER A 142 1.35 -22.59 1.63
C SER A 142 0.85 -21.26 2.15
N VAL A 143 1.78 -20.35 2.46
CA VAL A 143 1.48 -18.97 2.88
C VAL A 143 2.24 -18.03 1.97
N ASP A 144 1.49 -17.17 1.29
CA ASP A 144 2.02 -16.05 0.51
C ASP A 144 1.38 -14.74 0.99
N TRP A 145 1.98 -13.60 0.65
CA TRP A 145 1.47 -12.30 1.07
C TRP A 145 1.87 -11.20 0.08
N ARG A 146 1.09 -10.12 0.08
CA ARG A 146 1.37 -8.93 -0.72
C ARG A 146 0.92 -7.64 0.00
N PRO A 147 1.58 -6.50 -0.25
CA PRO A 147 2.83 -6.39 -1.01
C PRO A 147 4.02 -7.05 -0.29
N LYS A 148 5.07 -7.36 -1.05
CA LYS A 148 6.37 -7.78 -0.49
C LYS A 148 7.21 -6.53 -0.23
N SER A 149 7.63 -6.32 1.00
CA SER A 149 8.49 -5.20 1.40
C SER A 149 9.25 -5.54 2.68
N ALA A 150 10.45 -4.99 2.84
CA ALA A 150 11.20 -4.99 4.09
C ALA A 150 10.47 -4.24 5.22
N ALA A 151 9.47 -3.42 4.91
CA ALA A 151 8.63 -2.75 5.89
C ALA A 151 7.84 -3.73 6.78
N PHE A 152 7.44 -4.86 6.21
CA PHE A 152 6.69 -5.89 6.94
C PHE A 152 6.77 -7.24 6.24
N ALA A 153 7.38 -8.22 6.91
CA ALA A 153 7.38 -9.60 6.46
C ALA A 153 6.21 -10.40 7.07
N VAL A 154 5.87 -11.53 6.47
CA VAL A 154 4.99 -12.52 7.08
C VAL A 154 5.78 -13.80 7.28
N VAL A 155 5.76 -14.32 8.51
CA VAL A 155 6.36 -15.61 8.86
C VAL A 155 5.24 -16.57 9.23
N SER A 156 5.39 -17.84 8.85
CA SER A 156 4.34 -18.84 9.06
C SER A 156 4.86 -20.08 9.76
N ALA A 157 4.06 -20.57 10.71
CA ALA A 157 4.11 -21.91 11.26
C ALA A 157 2.75 -22.63 11.09
N LEU A 158 1.99 -22.23 10.05
CA LEU A 158 0.70 -22.81 9.70
C LEU A 158 0.92 -24.21 9.11
N ASN A 159 0.21 -25.21 9.61
CA ASN A 159 0.41 -26.60 9.20
C ASN A 159 -0.80 -27.15 8.45
N THR A 160 -0.55 -28.10 7.55
CA THR A 160 -1.61 -28.86 6.89
C THR A 160 -1.92 -30.12 7.68
N VAL A 161 -3.19 -30.34 8.01
CA VAL A 161 -3.67 -31.52 8.76
C VAL A 161 -4.63 -32.36 7.92
N ALA A 162 -4.86 -33.61 8.33
CA ALA A 162 -5.81 -34.48 7.65
C ALA A 162 -7.26 -34.10 7.98
N GLY A 163 -8.20 -34.46 7.09
CA GLY A 163 -9.63 -34.31 7.32
C GLY A 163 -10.23 -33.03 6.72
N ASP A 164 -11.51 -32.83 7.00
CA ASP A 164 -12.41 -31.83 6.44
C ASP A 164 -12.95 -30.84 7.50
N GLY A 165 -12.26 -30.75 8.65
CA GLY A 165 -12.63 -29.87 9.75
C GLY A 165 -12.50 -28.38 9.41
N ASP A 166 -12.77 -27.54 10.42
CA ASP A 166 -12.67 -26.09 10.27
C ASP A 166 -11.21 -25.64 10.07
N ILE A 167 -11.05 -24.58 9.28
CA ILE A 167 -9.76 -23.89 9.15
C ILE A 167 -9.49 -23.11 10.44
N ASP A 168 -8.41 -23.45 11.13
CA ASP A 168 -7.92 -22.71 12.29
C ASP A 168 -6.69 -21.89 11.88
N VAL A 169 -6.86 -20.57 11.77
CA VAL A 169 -5.80 -19.64 11.40
C VAL A 169 -5.81 -18.49 12.38
N THR A 170 -4.64 -18.20 12.93
CA THR A 170 -4.38 -17.02 13.75
C THR A 170 -3.30 -16.18 13.09
N LEU A 171 -3.59 -14.90 12.91
CA LEU A 171 -2.62 -13.87 12.55
C LEU A 171 -2.28 -13.06 13.80
N ASN A 172 -1.00 -12.82 14.04
CA ASN A 172 -0.52 -12.06 15.20
C ASN A 172 0.62 -11.11 14.81
N PRO A 173 0.56 -9.80 15.12
CA PRO A 173 -0.51 -9.12 15.85
C PRO A 173 -1.64 -8.63 14.94
N ILE A 174 -2.91 -8.79 15.37
CA ILE A 174 -4.09 -8.15 14.75
C ILE A 174 -4.72 -7.14 15.72
N GLU A 175 -4.80 -7.46 17.01
CA GLU A 175 -5.29 -6.56 18.05
C GLU A 175 -4.34 -6.56 19.27
N PRO A 176 -3.62 -5.44 19.54
CA PRO A 176 -3.51 -4.26 18.68
C PRO A 176 -2.84 -4.60 17.34
N PRO A 177 -3.08 -3.82 16.27
CA PRO A 177 -2.42 -4.03 14.98
C PRO A 177 -0.91 -3.78 15.06
N PRO A 178 -0.11 -4.24 14.06
CA PRO A 178 1.34 -4.05 14.08
C PRO A 178 1.72 -2.56 14.12
N GLU A 179 2.79 -2.20 14.83
CA GLU A 179 3.30 -0.81 14.91
C GLU A 179 4.78 -0.67 14.51
N CYS A 180 5.45 -1.77 14.19
CA CYS A 180 6.90 -1.82 14.01
C CYS A 180 7.43 -1.39 12.64
N PHE A 181 6.61 -0.78 11.78
CA PHE A 181 6.92 -0.55 10.35
C PHE A 181 8.18 0.28 10.07
N SER A 182 8.68 1.02 11.07
CA SER A 182 9.94 1.80 10.99
C SER A 182 11.18 1.03 11.46
N LEU A 183 11.01 -0.22 11.91
CA LEU A 183 12.06 -1.05 12.48
C LEU A 183 12.42 -2.20 11.54
N PRO A 184 13.71 -2.56 11.43
CA PRO A 184 14.11 -3.75 10.69
C PRO A 184 13.51 -5.01 11.31
N ASN A 185 13.21 -6.00 10.46
CA ASN A 185 12.59 -7.27 10.84
C ASN A 185 11.19 -7.14 11.45
N CYS A 186 10.44 -6.08 11.11
CA CYS A 186 9.02 -6.02 11.43
C CYS A 186 8.27 -7.13 10.70
N GLN A 187 7.48 -7.92 11.44
CA GLN A 187 6.83 -9.11 10.88
C GLN A 187 5.54 -9.48 11.60
N GLY A 188 4.62 -10.08 10.84
CA GLY A 188 3.42 -10.75 11.34
C GLY A 188 3.57 -12.27 11.30
N GLN A 189 2.98 -12.96 12.27
CA GLN A 189 3.00 -14.42 12.38
C GLN A 189 1.66 -15.01 11.94
N VAL A 190 1.72 -16.13 11.20
CA VAL A 190 0.56 -16.92 10.81
C VAL A 190 0.72 -18.32 11.41
N THR A 191 -0.20 -18.73 12.29
CA THR A 191 -0.18 -20.02 12.97
C THR A 191 -1.52 -20.72 12.89
N GLY A 192 -1.57 -22.01 13.23
CA GLY A 192 -2.79 -22.82 13.26
C GLY A 192 -2.70 -24.06 12.37
N GLU A 193 -3.85 -24.57 11.96
CA GLU A 193 -4.00 -25.82 11.21
C GLU A 193 -5.02 -25.65 10.06
N MET A 194 -4.64 -26.11 8.87
CA MET A 194 -5.49 -26.13 7.67
C MET A 194 -5.78 -27.59 7.27
N PRO A 195 -7.01 -28.09 7.46
CA PRO A 195 -7.37 -29.43 7.01
C PRO A 195 -7.37 -29.53 5.49
N VAL A 196 -6.70 -30.56 4.94
CA VAL A 196 -6.45 -30.70 3.49
C VAL A 196 -7.71 -30.93 2.67
N ASP A 197 -8.74 -31.55 3.25
CA ASP A 197 -10.01 -31.85 2.59
C ASP A 197 -11.09 -30.78 2.89
N SER A 198 -10.71 -29.70 3.60
CA SER A 198 -11.60 -28.56 3.86
C SER A 198 -11.75 -27.65 2.62
N SER A 199 -12.71 -26.74 2.68
CA SER A 199 -12.90 -25.69 1.68
C SER A 199 -12.78 -24.31 2.34
N ALA A 200 -12.12 -23.36 1.70
CA ALA A 200 -12.06 -21.99 2.22
C ALA A 200 -13.49 -21.40 2.36
N PRO A 201 -13.79 -20.70 3.48
CA PRO A 201 -15.09 -20.07 3.70
C PRO A 201 -15.51 -19.18 2.53
N ILE A 202 -16.82 -19.05 2.33
CA ILE A 202 -17.49 -18.18 1.34
C ILE A 202 -17.34 -18.64 -0.11
N PHE A 203 -16.11 -18.91 -0.57
CA PHE A 203 -15.84 -19.24 -1.97
C PHE A 203 -15.81 -20.75 -2.25
N GLY A 204 -15.67 -21.58 -1.21
CA GLY A 204 -15.57 -23.03 -1.34
C GLY A 204 -14.27 -23.51 -2.01
N ALA A 205 -13.30 -22.61 -2.21
CA ALA A 205 -12.02 -22.90 -2.84
C ALA A 205 -10.92 -21.98 -2.29
N PHE A 206 -9.72 -22.52 -2.17
CA PHE A 206 -8.52 -21.80 -1.75
C PHE A 206 -8.04 -20.80 -2.82
N PRO A 207 -7.32 -19.71 -2.43
CA PRO A 207 -6.78 -19.44 -1.10
C PRO A 207 -7.81 -18.92 -0.07
N TYR A 208 -7.51 -19.16 1.20
CA TYR A 208 -8.12 -18.46 2.33
C TYR A 208 -7.33 -17.18 2.59
N VAL A 209 -8.01 -16.03 2.67
CA VAL A 209 -7.38 -14.71 2.71
C VAL A 209 -7.75 -13.97 3.98
N GLN A 210 -6.72 -13.49 4.68
CA GLN A 210 -6.80 -12.53 5.79
C GLN A 210 -5.75 -11.44 5.59
N ASN A 211 -5.69 -10.44 6.45
CA ASN A 211 -4.75 -9.34 6.31
C ASN A 211 -4.20 -8.82 7.65
N PHE A 212 -3.04 -8.14 7.56
CA PHE A 212 -2.52 -7.25 8.59
C PHE A 212 -2.79 -5.79 8.19
N ARG A 213 -3.15 -4.95 9.16
CA ARG A 213 -3.32 -3.51 8.97
C ARG A 213 -1.97 -2.80 8.93
N ILE A 214 -1.75 -1.95 7.93
CA ILE A 214 -0.63 -1.01 7.89
C ILE A 214 -1.02 0.23 8.72
N THR A 215 -0.47 0.37 9.93
CA THR A 215 -0.83 1.45 10.88
C THR A 215 0.04 2.69 10.77
N ALA A 216 1.11 2.63 9.98
CA ALA A 216 1.99 3.77 9.69
C ALA A 216 2.15 3.94 8.16
N PRO A 217 1.10 4.40 7.44
CA PRO A 217 1.08 4.36 5.97
C PRO A 217 2.25 5.10 5.31
N SER A 218 2.56 6.33 5.75
CA SER A 218 3.71 7.10 5.20
C SER A 218 5.06 6.42 5.43
N VAL A 219 5.22 5.71 6.56
CA VAL A 219 6.44 4.95 6.87
C VAL A 219 6.57 3.74 5.95
N TYR A 220 5.47 3.00 5.76
CA TYR A 220 5.43 1.85 4.85
C TYR A 220 5.68 2.29 3.40
N ALA A 221 5.00 3.34 2.96
CA ALA A 221 5.15 3.93 1.63
C ALA A 221 6.58 4.40 1.36
N ARG A 222 7.27 5.00 2.35
CA ARG A 222 8.69 5.38 2.22
C ARG A 222 9.54 4.15 1.89
N THR A 223 9.44 3.10 2.69
CA THR A 223 10.23 1.88 2.50
C THR A 223 9.97 1.27 1.12
N VAL A 224 8.69 1.10 0.75
CA VAL A 224 8.29 0.60 -0.58
C VAL A 224 8.86 1.45 -1.72
N PHE A 225 8.86 2.77 -1.57
CA PHE A 225 9.37 3.64 -2.62
C PHE A 225 10.90 3.59 -2.72
N VAL A 226 11.61 3.48 -1.60
CA VAL A 226 13.07 3.23 -1.61
C VAL A 226 13.38 1.91 -2.31
N GLU A 227 12.68 0.82 -1.97
CA GLU A 227 12.86 -0.48 -2.62
C GLU A 227 12.57 -0.43 -4.12
N ALA A 228 11.53 0.31 -4.53
CA ALA A 228 11.20 0.51 -5.93
C ALA A 228 12.30 1.29 -6.67
N LEU A 229 12.87 2.33 -6.06
CA LEU A 229 13.98 3.10 -6.61
C LEU A 229 15.22 2.22 -6.81
N GLU A 230 15.58 1.43 -5.80
CA GLU A 230 16.73 0.52 -5.86
C GLU A 230 16.53 -0.57 -6.94
N ALA A 231 15.32 -1.08 -7.10
CA ALA A 231 14.97 -2.05 -8.15
C ALA A 231 15.13 -1.47 -9.57
N GLU A 232 14.93 -0.16 -9.73
CA GLU A 232 15.16 0.58 -10.99
C GLU A 232 16.62 1.06 -11.14
N GLY A 233 17.50 0.64 -10.23
CA GLY A 233 18.94 0.95 -10.28
C GLY A 233 19.30 2.33 -9.72
N VAL A 234 18.38 3.01 -9.03
CA VAL A 234 18.65 4.28 -8.33
C VAL A 234 19.15 3.96 -6.93
N ALA A 235 20.44 4.21 -6.66
CA ALA A 235 21.01 3.99 -5.34
C ALA A 235 20.45 5.01 -4.32
N VAL A 236 20.05 4.55 -3.14
CA VAL A 236 19.58 5.43 -2.05
C VAL A 236 20.52 5.29 -0.87
N GLN A 237 21.09 6.41 -0.41
CA GLN A 237 22.06 6.39 0.69
C GLN A 237 21.40 6.20 2.06
N ALA A 238 20.17 6.73 2.23
CA ALA A 238 19.40 6.55 3.45
C ALA A 238 19.00 5.08 3.65
N ALA A 239 18.80 4.67 4.91
CA ALA A 239 18.35 3.31 5.21
C ALA A 239 16.98 3.03 4.57
N THR A 240 16.85 1.85 3.94
CA THR A 240 15.62 1.39 3.29
C THR A 240 14.44 1.40 4.27
N VAL A 241 14.60 0.76 5.43
CA VAL A 241 13.61 0.77 6.51
C VAL A 241 13.96 1.85 7.53
N GLY A 242 12.99 2.69 7.87
CA GLY A 242 13.15 3.76 8.84
C GLY A 242 11.90 4.63 8.96
N LEU A 243 11.95 5.62 9.85
CA LEU A 243 10.88 6.63 9.96
C LEU A 243 10.74 7.45 8.67
N ASN A 244 9.58 8.07 8.47
CA ASN A 244 9.39 9.10 7.45
C ASN A 244 9.90 10.47 8.00
N PRO A 245 11.02 11.03 7.50
CA PRO A 245 11.67 12.18 8.13
C PRO A 245 11.04 13.51 7.69
N THR A 246 9.78 13.73 8.05
CA THR A 246 8.99 14.90 7.62
C THR A 246 9.56 16.24 8.10
N ASN A 247 10.42 16.23 9.12
CA ASN A 247 11.17 17.40 9.58
C ASN A 247 12.18 17.93 8.54
N LEU A 248 12.52 17.15 7.51
CA LEU A 248 13.39 17.56 6.40
C LEU A 248 12.61 18.18 5.23
N LEU A 249 11.26 18.13 5.26
CA LEU A 249 10.44 18.66 4.19
C LEU A 249 10.62 20.18 4.06
N PRO A 250 10.76 20.71 2.82
CA PRO A 250 10.66 22.13 2.62
C PRO A 250 9.21 22.61 2.82
N PRO A 251 8.97 23.93 2.87
CA PRO A 251 7.62 24.47 2.72
C PRO A 251 6.96 23.93 1.45
N SER A 252 5.65 23.66 1.48
CA SER A 252 4.92 23.11 0.32
C SER A 252 5.03 23.99 -0.93
N THR A 253 5.25 25.29 -0.77
CA THR A 253 5.49 26.25 -1.87
C THR A 253 6.81 26.02 -2.62
N ALA A 254 7.71 25.16 -2.12
CA ALA A 254 8.97 24.82 -2.80
C ALA A 254 8.78 23.79 -3.92
N PHE A 255 7.64 23.10 -3.98
CA PHE A 255 7.34 22.15 -5.04
C PHE A 255 6.84 22.89 -6.28
N THR A 256 7.64 22.86 -7.34
CA THR A 256 7.36 23.55 -8.61
C THR A 256 7.67 22.62 -9.78
N ASP A 257 7.24 22.99 -11.00
CA ASP A 257 7.58 22.23 -12.21
C ASP A 257 9.10 22.07 -12.42
N GLN A 258 9.93 22.99 -11.91
CA GLN A 258 11.38 22.92 -12.03
C GLN A 258 12.03 21.86 -11.13
N THR A 259 11.38 21.51 -10.03
CA THR A 259 11.85 20.50 -9.08
C THR A 259 11.15 19.16 -9.27
N ARG A 260 10.05 19.11 -10.06
CA ARG A 260 9.36 17.86 -10.36
C ARG A 260 10.27 16.96 -11.21
N VAL A 261 10.48 15.75 -10.71
CA VAL A 261 11.26 14.68 -11.33
C VAL A 261 10.34 13.82 -12.19
N THR A 262 9.23 13.37 -11.62
CA THR A 262 8.23 12.54 -12.31
C THR A 262 6.85 12.72 -11.67
N ARG A 263 5.83 12.13 -12.29
CA ARG A 263 4.43 12.20 -11.90
C ARG A 263 3.73 10.88 -12.19
N TYR A 264 2.90 10.47 -11.25
CA TYR A 264 1.86 9.47 -11.47
C TYR A 264 0.48 10.14 -11.51
N THR A 265 -0.39 9.68 -12.39
CA THR A 265 -1.78 10.16 -12.49
C THR A 265 -2.71 8.97 -12.41
N SER A 266 -3.68 9.06 -11.50
CA SER A 266 -4.62 8.00 -11.22
C SER A 266 -5.64 7.76 -12.34
N LEU A 267 -6.44 6.71 -12.19
CA LEU A 267 -7.71 6.59 -12.91
C LEU A 267 -8.66 7.74 -12.53
N PRO A 268 -9.68 8.06 -13.35
CA PRO A 268 -10.64 9.10 -13.01
C PRO A 268 -11.46 8.73 -11.77
N TYR A 269 -11.89 9.73 -11.00
CA TYR A 269 -12.59 9.58 -9.73
C TYR A 269 -13.89 8.77 -9.84
N SER A 270 -14.51 8.72 -11.03
CA SER A 270 -15.62 7.79 -11.31
C SER A 270 -15.29 6.32 -11.01
N GLN A 271 -14.04 5.88 -11.23
CA GLN A 271 -13.60 4.53 -10.86
C GLN A 271 -13.49 4.37 -9.34
N TYR A 272 -13.02 5.39 -8.62
CA TYR A 272 -12.94 5.40 -7.15
C TYR A 272 -14.34 5.37 -6.53
N ALA A 273 -15.26 6.20 -7.02
CA ALA A 273 -16.65 6.15 -6.59
C ALA A 273 -17.27 4.77 -6.86
N ARG A 274 -16.97 4.13 -8.00
CA ARG A 274 -17.41 2.76 -8.30
C ARG A 274 -16.81 1.76 -7.30
N LEU A 275 -15.51 1.79 -7.05
CA LEU A 275 -14.84 0.93 -6.07
C LEU A 275 -15.52 1.08 -4.71
N ILE A 276 -15.53 2.29 -4.16
CA ILE A 276 -16.03 2.57 -2.81
C ILE A 276 -17.47 2.11 -2.65
N LEU A 277 -18.35 2.38 -3.62
CA LEU A 277 -19.75 1.98 -3.54
C LEU A 277 -19.97 0.48 -3.78
N LYS A 278 -19.16 -0.17 -4.63
CA LYS A 278 -19.35 -1.59 -4.96
C LYS A 278 -18.87 -2.51 -3.87
N VAL A 279 -17.76 -2.16 -3.21
CA VAL A 279 -17.16 -3.00 -2.16
C VAL A 279 -17.39 -2.44 -0.76
N SER A 280 -18.14 -1.33 -0.64
CA SER A 280 -18.37 -0.63 0.62
C SER A 280 -17.08 -0.27 1.34
N PHE A 281 -16.09 0.25 0.60
CA PHE A 281 -14.76 0.54 1.12
C PHE A 281 -14.80 1.71 2.12
N ASN A 282 -14.79 1.38 3.41
CA ASN A 282 -14.99 2.32 4.51
C ASN A 282 -13.89 3.38 4.59
N LEU A 283 -12.61 2.96 4.64
CA LEU A 283 -11.48 3.89 4.67
C LEU A 283 -11.48 4.81 3.44
N GLY A 284 -11.77 4.29 2.24
CA GLY A 284 -11.91 5.12 1.04
C GLY A 284 -13.08 6.11 1.09
N ALA A 285 -14.16 5.78 1.78
CA ALA A 285 -15.28 6.69 2.02
C ALA A 285 -14.91 7.84 2.97
N ASP A 286 -14.15 7.55 4.03
CA ASP A 286 -13.67 8.55 4.98
C ASP A 286 -12.61 9.46 4.34
N THR A 287 -11.64 8.88 3.62
CA THR A 287 -10.67 9.64 2.83
C THR A 287 -11.35 10.55 1.81
N THR A 288 -12.45 10.10 1.19
CA THR A 288 -13.22 10.95 0.29
C THR A 288 -13.73 12.22 0.97
N LEU A 289 -14.10 12.17 2.25
CA LEU A 289 -14.52 13.38 2.99
C LEU A 289 -13.34 14.35 3.14
N MET A 290 -12.15 13.83 3.44
CA MET A 290 -10.93 14.64 3.49
C MET A 290 -10.63 15.28 2.14
N MET A 291 -10.75 14.51 1.05
CA MET A 291 -10.55 15.02 -0.31
C MET A 291 -11.53 16.13 -0.69
N VAL A 292 -12.79 16.05 -0.22
CA VAL A 292 -13.76 17.14 -0.39
C VAL A 292 -13.34 18.38 0.41
N GLY A 293 -12.76 18.21 1.58
CA GLY A 293 -12.33 19.33 2.44
C GLY A 293 -11.12 20.10 1.90
N VAL A 294 -10.28 19.47 1.07
CA VAL A 294 -9.05 20.08 0.53
C VAL A 294 -9.12 20.43 -0.96
N ALA A 295 -10.28 20.20 -1.60
CA ALA A 295 -10.56 20.58 -2.98
C ALA A 295 -11.03 22.04 -3.10
#